data_AF-A0A941F7J8-F1
#
_entry.id   AF-A0A941F7J8-F1
#
_cell.length_a   1.000
_cell.length_b   1.000
_cell.length_c   1.000
_cell.angle_alpha   90.00
_cell.angle_beta   90.00
_cell.angle_gamma   90.00
#
_symmetry.space_group_name_H-M   'P 1'
#
loop_
_entity.id
_entity.type
_entity.pdbx_description
1 polymer ?
#
loop_
_entity_poly.entity_id
_entity_poly.type
_entity_poly.pdbx_seq_one_letter_code
_entity_poly.pdbx_strand_id
1 'polypeptide(L)' 'WAVGFLNRDNDKKRKISLDLSQLGFDGQVEVRDLWLHKNLDHKPSASVTLKVEPHQCRVVKITTIK' A
#
# COMPACT_ATOMS: atom_id res chain seq x y z
N TRP A 1 -7.09 -4.06 -7.98
CA TRP A 1 -7.34 -4.53 -6.60
C TRP A 1 -7.25 -3.38 -5.62
N ALA A 2 -7.89 -3.48 -4.46
CA ALA A 2 -7.81 -2.48 -3.39
C ALA A 2 -7.31 -3.15 -2.10
N VAL A 3 -6.39 -2.50 -1.40
CA VAL A 3 -5.76 -3.02 -0.17
C VAL A 3 -5.79 -1.95 0.91
N GLY A 4 -6.25 -2.33 2.10
CA GLY A 4 -6.27 -1.49 3.29
C GLY A 4 -5.10 -1.78 4.21
N PHE A 5 -4.40 -0.73 4.64
CA PHE A 5 -3.39 -0.76 5.68
C PHE A 5 -4.00 -0.15 6.94
N LEU A 6 -4.23 -0.95 7.97
CA LEU A 6 -4.88 -0.54 9.22
C LEU A 6 -3.89 -0.61 10.37
N ASN A 7 -3.74 0.50 11.09
CA ASN A 7 -3.02 0.50 12.36
C ASN A 7 -4.04 0.52 13.50
N ARG A 8 -4.10 -0.58 14.25
CA ARG A 8 -4.97 -0.73 15.42
C ARG A 8 -4.25 -0.48 16.75
N ASP A 9 -2.96 -0.14 16.73
CA ASP A 9 -2.27 0.29 17.94
C ASP A 9 -2.81 1.64 18.43
N ASN A 10 -2.78 1.81 19.75
CA ASN A 10 -3.28 3.01 20.42
C ASN A 10 -2.31 4.20 20.29
N ASP A 11 -1.01 3.94 20.39
CA ASP A 11 -0.02 5.01 20.60
C ASP A 11 1.15 4.96 19.62
N LYS A 12 1.32 3.85 18.90
CA LYS A 12 2.50 3.62 18.05
C LYS A 12 2.15 3.74 16.58
N LYS A 13 2.87 4.62 15.89
CA LYS A 13 2.95 4.62 14.44
C LYS A 13 3.54 3.30 13.95
N ARG A 14 2.92 2.72 12.94
CA ARG A 14 3.41 1.49 12.29
C ARG A 14 3.94 1.79 10.90
N LYS A 15 5.04 1.13 10.56
CA LYS A 15 5.52 0.97 9.19
C LYS A 15 5.07 -0.41 8.74
N ILE A 16 4.04 -0.46 7.91
CA ILE A 16 3.46 -1.71 7.41
C ILE A 16 3.97 -1.93 5.99
N SER A 17 4.57 -3.08 5.75
CA SER A 17 5.10 -3.49 4.45
C SER A 17 4.33 -4.70 3.95
N LEU A 18 3.94 -4.67 2.68
CA LEU A 18 3.26 -5.74 1.99
C LEU A 18 4.07 -6.12 0.75
N ASP A 19 4.48 -7.38 0.69
CA ASP A 19 5.02 -7.99 -0.53
C ASP A 19 3.84 -8.37 -1.43
N LEU A 20 3.85 -7.88 -2.67
CA LEU A 20 2.74 -8.04 -3.58
C LEU A 20 2.66 -9.44 -4.20
N SER A 21 3.76 -10.19 -4.17
CA SER A 21 3.76 -11.60 -4.56
C SER A 21 2.85 -12.44 -3.66
N GLN A 22 2.68 -12.06 -2.38
CA GLN A 22 1.77 -12.71 -1.44
C GLN A 22 0.29 -12.57 -1.84
N LEU A 23 -0.03 -11.58 -2.70
CA LEU A 23 -1.35 -11.35 -3.25
C LEU A 23 -1.49 -11.87 -4.70
N GLY A 24 -0.49 -12.59 -5.21
CA GLY A 24 -0.48 -13.14 -6.57
C GLY A 24 -0.21 -12.11 -7.66
N PHE A 25 0.41 -10.97 -7.33
CA PHE A 25 0.89 -10.04 -8.35
C PHE A 25 2.32 -10.41 -8.76
N ASP A 26 2.42 -11.05 -9.92
CA ASP A 26 3.71 -11.33 -10.55
C ASP A 26 4.09 -10.15 -11.46
N GLY A 27 5.20 -9.49 -11.15
CA GLY A 27 5.77 -8.42 -11.98
C GLY A 27 5.51 -7.00 -11.48
N GLN A 28 5.47 -6.07 -12.44
CA GLN A 28 5.48 -4.64 -12.19
C GLN A 28 4.07 -4.11 -11.95
N VAL A 29 3.84 -3.44 -10.82
CA VAL A 29 2.55 -2.82 -10.51
C VAL A 29 2.67 -1.31 -10.30
N GLU A 30 1.56 -0.62 -10.56
CA GLU A 30 1.33 0.76 -10.15
C GLU A 30 0.47 0.78 -8.88
N VAL A 31 0.87 1.62 -7.92
CA VAL A 31 0.22 1.74 -6.61
C VAL A 31 -0.23 3.17 -6.39
N ARG A 32 -1.53 3.35 -6.14
CA ARG A 32 -2.17 4.66 -5.97
C ARG A 32 -2.86 4.75 -4.63
N ASP A 33 -2.54 5.77 -3.84
CA ASP A 33 -3.31 6.13 -2.66
C ASP A 33 -4.67 6.69 -3.09
N LEU A 34 -5.74 6.07 -2.61
CA LEU A 34 -7.10 6.42 -3.00
C LEU A 34 -7.59 7.70 -2.32
N TRP A 35 -7.14 7.98 -1.10
CA TRP A 35 -7.56 9.17 -0.35
C TRP A 35 -6.83 10.42 -0.81
N LEU A 36 -5.53 10.30 -1.08
CA LEU A 36 -4.72 11.41 -1.58
C LEU A 36 -4.83 11.57 -3.10
N HIS A 37 -5.56 10.68 -3.79
CA HIS A 37 -5.65 10.63 -5.25
C HIS A 37 -4.28 10.74 -5.93
N LYS A 38 -3.27 10.07 -5.37
CA LYS A 38 -1.86 10.22 -5.78
C LYS A 38 -1.17 8.88 -5.89
N ASN A 39 -0.35 8.73 -6.93
CA ASN A 39 0.50 7.54 -7.11
C ASN A 39 1.64 7.58 -6.09
N LEU A 40 1.87 6.46 -5.42
CA LEU A 40 2.85 6.37 -4.32
C LEU A 40 4.27 6.21 -4.83
N ASP A 41 4.44 5.48 -5.94
CA ASP A 41 5.72 5.32 -6.61
C ASP A 41 5.57 5.59 -8.11
N HIS A 42 6.52 6.33 -8.69
CA HIS A 42 6.64 6.51 -10.14
C HIS A 42 7.35 5.34 -10.82
N LYS A 43 7.82 4.36 -10.03
CA LYS A 43 8.49 3.16 -10.51
C LYS A 43 7.72 1.93 -10.07
N PRO A 44 7.69 0.89 -10.92
CA PRO A 44 7.18 -0.40 -10.54
C PRO A 44 7.85 -0.94 -9.28
N SER A 45 7.07 -1.41 -8.32
CA SER A 45 7.58 -1.97 -7.07
C SER A 45 6.98 -3.35 -6.81
N ALA A 46 7.80 -4.29 -6.32
CA ALA A 46 7.34 -5.60 -5.86
C ALA A 46 6.71 -5.55 -4.45
N SER A 47 6.83 -4.42 -3.75
CA SER A 47 6.28 -4.24 -2.41
C SER A 47 5.74 -2.84 -2.18
N VAL A 48 4.81 -2.71 -1.23
CA VAL A 48 4.24 -1.43 -0.79
C VAL A 48 4.54 -1.25 0.68
N THR A 49 5.15 -0.13 1.04
CA THR A 49 5.44 0.20 2.43
C THR A 49 4.84 1.53 2.81
N LEU A 50 3.92 1.52 3.78
CA LEU A 50 3.25 2.72 4.26
C LEU A 50 3.52 2.93 5.74
N LYS A 51 3.68 4.21 6.08
CA LYS A 51 3.61 4.71 7.45
C LYS A 51 2.15 5.03 7.77
N VAL A 52 1.64 4.46 8.85
CA VAL A 52 0.25 4.58 9.29
C VAL A 52 0.25 4.97 10.77
N GLU A 53 -0.33 6.14 11.10
CA GLU A 53 -0.43 6.65 12.47
C GLU A 53 -1.38 5.77 13.33
N PRO A 54 -1.35 5.88 14.67
CA PRO A 54 -2.29 5.17 15.53
C PRO A 54 -3.74 5.39 15.10
N HIS A 55 -4.55 4.32 15.12
CA HIS A 55 -5.95 4.30 14.66
C HIS A 55 -6.21 4.75 13.21
N GLN A 56 -5.17 4.98 12.41
CA GLN A 56 -5.31 5.41 11.04
C GLN A 56 -5.49 4.19 10.11
N CYS A 57 -6.23 4.40 9.02
CA CYS A 57 -6.21 3.52 7.86
C CYS A 57 -5.76 4.26 6.60
N ARG A 58 -5.10 3.53 5.70
CA ARG A 58 -4.80 4.00 4.35
C ARG A 58 -5.25 2.95 3.35
N VAL A 59 -5.86 3.37 2.26
CA VAL A 59 -6.35 2.46 1.21
C VAL A 59 -5.63 2.78 -0.08
N VAL A 60 -5.08 1.75 -0.70
CA VAL A 60 -4.38 1.86 -1.98
C VAL A 60 -5.04 0.99 -3.04
N LYS A 61 -5.02 1.48 -4.28
CA LYS A 61 -5.33 0.71 -5.48
C LYS A 61 -4.05 0.17 -6.06
N ILE A 62 -4.06 -1.12 -6.38
CA ILE A 62 -2.98 -1.83 -7.06
C ILE A 62 -3.47 -2.19 -8.46
N THR A 63 -2.67 -1.85 -9.47
CA THR A 63 -2.93 -2.13 -10.88
C THR A 63 -1.69 -2.75 -11.50
N THR A 64 -1.83 -3.88 -12.19
CA THR A 64 -0.73 -4.49 -12.96
C THR A 64 -0.41 -3.63 -14.17
N ILE A 65 0.87 -3.35 -14.39
CA ILE A 65 1.35 -2.70 -15.61
C ILE A 65 1.42 -3.80 -16.67
N LYS A 66 0.73 -3.60 -17.79
CA LYS A 66 0.79 -4.49 -18.96
C LYS A 66 1.97 -4.11 -19.85
#